data_AF-A0A534QIA4-F1
#
_entry.id   AF-A0A534QIA4-F1
#
_cell.length_a   1.000
_cell.length_b   1.000
_cell.length_c   1.000
_cell.angle_alpha   90.00
_cell.angle_beta   90.00
_cell.angle_gamma   90.00
#
_symmetry.space_group_name_H-M   'P 1'
#
loop_
_entity.id
_entity.type
_entity.pdbx_description
1 polymer ?
#
loop_
_entity_poly.entity_id
_entity_poly.type
_entity_poly.pdbx_seq_one_letter_code
_entity_poly.pdbx_strand_id
1 'polypeptide(L)'
;MRAALVLVAALGCGPALPDPDTPGAVVLRTRCTGCHGLNAPGSMTFPMWQVQLERMRGLFAQRGLPWLDAREERALLDYLAAHAGTS
;
A
#
# COMPACT_ATOMS: atom_id res chain seq x y z
N MET A 1 -38.37 1.76 -21.97
CA MET A 1 -37.75 0.86 -20.96
C MET A 1 -36.28 1.26 -20.85
N ARG A 2 -35.84 1.76 -19.69
CA ARG A 2 -34.48 2.29 -19.47
C ARG A 2 -33.51 1.12 -19.26
N ALA A 3 -32.52 0.99 -20.13
CA ALA A 3 -31.42 0.06 -19.95
C ALA A 3 -30.51 0.59 -18.82
N ALA A 4 -30.43 -0.14 -17.71
CA ALA A 4 -29.49 0.13 -16.65
C ALA A 4 -28.13 -0.48 -17.04
N LEU A 5 -27.13 0.36 -17.32
CA LEU A 5 -25.74 -0.08 -17.38
C LEU A 5 -25.28 -0.41 -15.96
N VAL A 6 -25.12 -1.70 -15.68
CA VAL A 6 -24.44 -2.18 -14.47
C VAL A 6 -22.94 -1.99 -14.72
N LEU A 7 -22.36 -0.95 -14.12
CA LEU A 7 -20.91 -0.82 -14.01
C LEU A 7 -20.42 -1.93 -13.05
N VAL A 8 -19.86 -3.00 -13.61
CA VAL A 8 -19.12 -3.99 -12.84
C VAL A 8 -17.78 -3.35 -12.48
N ALA A 9 -17.66 -2.85 -11.26
CA ALA A 9 -16.37 -2.44 -10.71
C ALA A 9 -15.49 -3.70 -10.56
N ALA A 10 -14.37 -3.73 -11.28
CA ALA A 10 -13.37 -4.78 -11.14
C ALA A 10 -12.75 -4.69 -9.72
N LEU A 11 -13.20 -5.56 -8.83
CA LEU A 11 -12.57 -5.81 -7.53
C LEU A 11 -11.20 -6.45 -7.81
N GLY A 12 -10.13 -5.65 -7.78
CA GLY A 12 -8.77 -6.18 -7.80
C GLY A 12 -8.54 -7.08 -6.60
N CYS A 13 -8.10 -8.32 -6.82
CA CYS A 13 -7.71 -9.26 -5.78
C CYS A 13 -6.43 -8.78 -5.07
N GLY A 14 -6.59 -7.84 -4.13
CA GLY A 14 -5.59 -7.48 -3.14
C GLY A 14 -6.05 -7.86 -1.73
N PRO A 15 -5.15 -7.92 -0.75
CA PRO A 15 -5.55 -8.09 0.64
C PRO A 15 -6.52 -6.96 1.05
N ALA A 16 -7.55 -7.32 1.82
CA ALA A 16 -8.39 -6.32 2.48
C ALA A 16 -7.51 -5.55 3.48
N LEU A 17 -7.42 -4.24 3.30
CA LEU A 17 -6.64 -3.37 4.18
C LEU A 17 -7.49 -2.99 5.40
N PRO A 18 -6.98 -3.14 6.64
CA PRO A 18 -7.62 -2.53 7.81
C PRO A 18 -7.64 -1.01 7.64
N ASP A 19 -8.69 -0.36 8.14
CA ASP A 19 -8.88 1.10 8.05
C ASP A 19 -8.53 1.70 6.66
N PRO A 20 -9.21 1.24 5.58
CA PRO A 20 -8.77 1.40 4.19
C PRO A 20 -8.80 2.85 3.67
N ASP A 21 -9.47 3.74 4.41
CA ASP A 21 -9.63 5.17 4.11
C ASP A 21 -8.63 6.04 4.87
N THR A 22 -7.79 5.46 5.74
CA THR A 22 -6.70 6.21 6.38
C THR A 22 -5.66 6.67 5.36
N PRO A 23 -4.98 7.80 5.59
CA PRO A 23 -3.97 8.30 4.67
C PRO A 23 -2.90 7.25 4.31
N GLY A 24 -2.43 6.46 5.28
CA GLY A 24 -1.42 5.43 5.03
C GLY A 24 -1.94 4.23 4.24
N ALA A 25 -3.19 3.79 4.46
CA ALA A 25 -3.81 2.76 3.63
C ALA A 25 -3.96 3.21 2.16
N VAL A 26 -4.30 4.48 1.94
CA VAL A 26 -4.37 5.07 0.60
C VAL A 26 -2.99 5.08 -0.05
N VAL A 27 -1.94 5.49 0.67
CA VAL A 27 -0.55 5.45 0.16
C VAL A 27 -0.16 4.02 -0.19
N LEU A 28 -0.36 3.06 0.73
CA LEU A 28 -0.01 1.65 0.51
C LEU A 28 -0.70 1.09 -0.75
N ARG A 29 -2.00 1.35 -0.91
CA ARG A 29 -2.78 0.85 -2.06
C ARG A 29 -2.45 1.54 -3.38
N THR A 30 -2.13 2.83 -3.39
CA THR A 30 -1.95 3.60 -4.63
C THR A 30 -0.51 3.66 -5.11
N ARG A 31 0.45 3.57 -4.18
CA ARG A 31 1.89 3.71 -4.47
C ARG A 31 2.60 2.37 -4.53
N CYS A 32 2.13 1.34 -3.81
CA CYS A 32 2.85 0.06 -3.70
C CYS A 32 2.29 -1.08 -4.58
N THR A 33 1.23 -0.86 -5.35
CA THR A 33 0.64 -1.89 -6.24
C THR A 33 1.04 -1.75 -7.71
N GLY A 34 1.87 -0.75 -8.06
CA GLY A 34 2.26 -0.49 -9.45
C GLY A 34 3.21 -1.52 -10.06
N CYS A 35 3.92 -2.29 -9.23
CA CYS A 35 4.96 -3.22 -9.68
C CYS A 35 4.65 -4.69 -9.38
N HIS A 36 3.91 -4.99 -8.32
CA HIS A 36 3.55 -6.33 -7.88
C HIS A 36 2.30 -6.28 -6.98
N GLY A 37 1.79 -7.44 -6.59
CA GLY A 37 0.69 -7.56 -5.63
C GLY A 37 1.03 -6.95 -4.27
N LEU A 38 0.00 -6.47 -3.56
CA LEU A 38 0.17 -5.85 -2.26
C LEU A 38 0.35 -6.90 -1.17
N ASN A 39 1.33 -6.71 -0.29
CA ASN A 39 1.43 -7.48 0.94
C ASN A 39 0.50 -6.88 2.00
N ALA A 40 -0.25 -7.73 2.70
CA ALA A 40 -1.11 -7.30 3.79
C ALA A 40 -0.26 -6.68 4.92
N PRO A 41 -0.66 -5.58 5.58
CA PRO A 41 0.15 -4.94 6.60
C PRO A 41 0.52 -5.90 7.75
N GLY A 42 -0.36 -6.82 8.11
CA GLY A 42 -0.11 -7.84 9.14
C GLY A 42 0.86 -8.97 8.75
N SER A 43 1.37 -9.00 7.50
CA SER A 43 2.24 -10.10 7.03
C SER A 43 3.68 -10.01 7.54
N MET A 44 4.07 -8.89 8.13
CA MET A 44 5.42 -8.62 8.63
C MET A 44 5.34 -7.76 9.89
N THR A 45 6.36 -7.85 10.76
CA THR A 45 6.52 -6.93 11.88
C THR A 45 6.90 -5.54 11.40
N PHE A 46 6.70 -4.50 12.23
CA PHE A 46 7.03 -3.13 11.83
C PHE A 46 8.53 -2.94 11.48
N PRO A 47 9.51 -3.51 12.22
CA PRO A 47 10.92 -3.44 11.82
C PRO A 47 11.18 -4.12 10.45
N MET A 48 10.52 -5.25 10.17
CA MET A 48 10.64 -5.89 8.85
C MET A 48 10.07 -5.00 7.73
N TRP A 49 8.96 -4.31 7.99
CA TRP A 49 8.40 -3.32 7.06
C TRP A 49 9.38 -2.19 6.77
N GLN A 50 10.06 -1.64 7.78
CA GLN A 50 11.06 -0.58 7.57
C GLN A 50 12.17 -1.04 6.60
N VAL A 51 12.70 -2.26 6.80
CA VAL A 51 13.68 -2.85 5.88
C VAL A 51 13.12 -3.01 4.47
N GLN A 52 11.87 -3.44 4.32
CA GLN A 52 11.26 -3.57 3.00
C GLN A 52 11.02 -2.22 2.32
N LEU A 53 10.63 -1.19 3.06
CA LEU A 53 10.45 0.15 2.49
C LEU A 53 11.78 0.76 2.02
N GLU A 54 12.87 0.57 2.76
CA GLU A 54 14.21 0.96 2.32
C GLU A 54 14.61 0.22 1.04
N ARG A 55 14.36 -1.09 0.98
CA ARG A 55 14.57 -1.89 -0.24
C ARG A 55 13.74 -1.37 -1.41
N MET A 56 12.46 -1.05 -1.21
CA MET A 56 11.59 -0.52 -2.25
C MET A 56 12.05 0.86 -2.73
N ARG A 57 12.49 1.74 -1.82
CA ARG A 57 13.07 3.02 -2.18
C ARG A 57 14.26 2.85 -3.13
N GLY A 58 15.15 1.90 -2.84
CA GLY A 58 16.26 1.55 -3.73
C GLY A 58 15.79 1.06 -5.11
N LEU A 59 14.77 0.21 -5.16
CA LEU A 59 14.22 -0.31 -6.43
C LEU A 59 13.48 0.74 -7.26
N PHE A 60 12.85 1.73 -6.61
CA PHE A 60 12.26 2.89 -7.28
C PHE A 60 13.34 3.74 -7.92
N ALA A 61 14.41 4.05 -7.18
CA ALA A 61 15.55 4.81 -7.69
C ALA A 61 16.21 4.10 -8.89
N GLN A 62 16.42 2.79 -8.82
CA GLN A 62 16.96 1.99 -9.93
C GLN A 62 16.08 2.02 -11.19
N ARG A 63 14.77 2.25 -11.04
CA ARG A 63 13.81 2.37 -12.14
C ARG A 63 13.58 3.82 -12.59
N GLY A 64 14.25 4.79 -11.97
CA GLY A 64 14.01 6.21 -12.24
C GLY A 64 12.62 6.69 -11.82
N LEU A 65 11.97 6.00 -10.88
CA LEU A 65 10.64 6.36 -10.37
C LEU A 65 10.78 7.26 -9.14
N PRO A 66 9.95 8.31 -9.01
CA PRO A 66 9.93 9.15 -7.82
C PRO A 66 9.44 8.33 -6.63
N TRP A 67 10.13 8.49 -5.50
CA TRP A 67 9.68 7.93 -4.22
C TRP A 67 8.48 8.72 -3.67
N LEU A 68 8.03 8.33 -2.47
CA LEU A 68 7.04 9.05 -1.69
C LEU A 68 7.57 10.41 -1.24
N ASP A 69 6.68 11.38 -1.12
CA ASP A 69 7.02 12.60 -0.37
C ASP A 69 7.02 12.36 1.15
N ALA A 70 7.49 13.35 1.93
CA ALA A 70 7.63 13.21 3.37
C ALA A 70 6.30 12.97 4.11
N ARG A 71 5.18 13.49 3.60
CA ARG A 71 3.85 13.30 4.18
C ARG A 71 3.34 11.90 3.88
N GLU A 72 3.47 11.46 2.63
CA GLU A 72 3.09 10.11 2.21
C GLU A 72 3.88 9.05 2.98
N GLU A 73 5.20 9.22 3.09
CA GLU A 73 6.06 8.27 3.79
C GLU A 73 5.73 8.19 5.28
N ARG A 74 5.47 9.34 5.92
CA ARG A 74 5.05 9.37 7.32
C ARG A 74 3.72 8.65 7.52
N ALA A 75 2.73 8.95 6.68
CA ALA A 75 1.42 8.30 6.75
C ALA A 75 1.51 6.78 6.56
N LEU A 76 2.34 6.33 5.61
CA LEU A 76 2.58 4.91 5.38
C LEU A 76 3.23 4.23 6.59
N LEU A 77 4.26 4.85 7.18
CA LEU A 77 4.93 4.31 8.37
C LEU A 77 3.99 4.23 9.57
N ASP A 78 3.21 5.28 9.83
CA ASP A 78 2.24 5.30 10.92
C ASP A 78 1.18 4.20 10.74
N TYR A 79 0.70 3.99 9.51
CA TYR A 79 -0.25 2.93 9.20
C TYR A 79 0.34 1.53 9.37
N LEU A 80 1.55 1.29 8.85
CA LEU A 80 2.22 0.01 9.02
C LEU A 80 2.54 -0.27 10.49
N ALA A 81 2.89 0.75 11.29
CA ALA A 81 3.10 0.57 12.72
C ALA A 81 1.82 0.14 13.44
N ALA A 82 0.67 0.71 13.07
CA ALA A 82 -0.63 0.39 13.68
C ALA A 82 -1.17 -1.00 13.31
N HIS A 83 -0.79 -1.53 12.14
CA HIS A 83 -1.38 -2.76 11.58
C HIS A 83 -0.36 -3.87 11.27
N ALA A 84 0.91 -3.70 11.65
CA ALA A 84 1.93 -4.72 11.52
C ALA A 84 1.63 -5.97 12.35
N GLY A 85 2.18 -7.10 11.92
CA GLY A 85 2.20 -8.32 12.72
C GLY A 85 3.03 -8.16 13.99
N THR A 86 2.78 -9.00 14.98
CA THR A 86 3.35 -8.89 16.34
C THR A 86 4.43 -9.92 16.67
N SER A 87 4.77 -10.83 15.76
CA SER A 87 5.55 -12.04 16.06
C SER A 87 6.72 -12.26 15.10
#